data_AF-A0A6C0FYG2-F1
#
_entry.id   AF-A0A6C0FYG2-F1
#
_cell.length_a   1.000
_cell.length_b   1.000
_cell.length_c   1.000
_cell.angle_alpha   90.00
_cell.angle_beta   90.00
_cell.angle_gamma   90.00
#
_symmetry.space_group_name_H-M   'P 1'
#
loop_
_entity.id
_entity.type
_entity.pdbx_description
1 polymer ?
#
loop_
_entity_poly.entity_id
_entity_poly.type
_entity_poly.pdbx_seq_one_letter_code
_entity_poly.pdbx_strand_id
1 'polypeptide(L)'
;MNIGQALASTGVVRFNVNGRIISVNGIVIAGNVEVILRLNGRPIPQTLLNLPIQSRDVVGLEVFVRVLRGNEWGSDQLSGILENNFEELQRLEEEDQQ
;
A
#
# COMPACT_ATOMS: atom_id res chain seq x y z
N MET A 1 12.93 14.37 -7.29
CA MET A 1 12.05 13.57 -6.42
C MET A 1 10.78 13.26 -7.18
N ASN A 2 10.29 12.02 -7.12
CA ASN A 2 9.00 11.59 -7.67
C ASN A 2 8.06 11.10 -6.55
N ILE A 3 6.82 10.74 -6.90
CA ILE A 3 5.82 10.29 -5.92
C ILE A 3 6.31 9.09 -5.11
N GLY A 4 6.84 8.05 -5.75
CA GLY A 4 7.33 6.84 -5.09
C GLY A 4 8.48 7.13 -4.12
N GLN A 5 9.43 7.98 -4.53
CA GLN A 5 10.54 8.42 -3.67
C GLN A 5 10.05 9.23 -2.46
N ALA A 6 9.05 10.09 -2.64
CA ALA A 6 8.47 10.87 -1.55
C ALA A 6 7.71 9.99 -0.53
N LEU A 7 7.02 8.94 -1.01
CA LEU A 7 6.39 7.95 -0.14
C LEU A 7 7.43 7.10 0.59
N ALA A 8 8.45 6.62 -0.13
CA ALA A 8 9.54 5.83 0.46
C ALA A 8 10.32 6.61 1.52
N SER A 9 10.53 7.92 1.34
CA SER A 9 11.25 8.76 2.31
C SER A 9 10.51 8.92 3.64
N THR A 10 9.23 8.53 3.74
CA THR A 10 8.50 8.49 5.02
C THR A 10 8.90 7.30 5.90
N GLY A 11 9.47 6.24 5.30
CA GLY A 11 9.72 4.96 5.97
C GLY A 11 8.45 4.13 6.27
N VAL A 12 7.27 4.66 5.96
CA VAL A 12 5.98 4.01 6.24
C VAL A 12 5.53 3.12 5.08
N VAL A 13 5.93 3.44 3.84
CA VAL A 13 5.52 2.72 2.63
C VAL A 13 6.66 1.83 2.15
N ARG A 14 6.39 0.53 1.96
CA ARG A 14 7.34 -0.40 1.34
C ARG A 14 6.95 -0.70 -0.10
N PHE A 15 7.98 -0.85 -0.92
CA PHE A 15 7.88 -1.19 -2.33
C PHE A 15 8.58 -2.51 -2.59
N ASN A 16 8.06 -3.25 -3.55
CA ASN A 16 8.74 -4.42 -4.12
C ASN A 16 9.74 -3.99 -5.20
N VAL A 17 10.52 -4.91 -5.74
CA VAL A 17 11.55 -4.63 -6.77
C VAL A 17 10.97 -4.10 -8.08
N ASN A 18 9.70 -4.41 -8.35
CA ASN A 18 8.97 -3.91 -9.50
C ASN A 18 8.40 -2.48 -9.29
N GLY A 19 8.67 -1.85 -8.14
CA GLY A 19 8.19 -0.51 -7.81
C GLY A 19 6.71 -0.44 -7.46
N ARG A 20 6.08 -1.57 -7.09
CA ARG A 20 4.71 -1.64 -6.59
C ARG A 20 4.68 -1.46 -5.08
N ILE A 21 3.66 -0.79 -4.57
CA ILE A 21 3.43 -0.68 -3.12
C ILE A 21 2.97 -2.04 -2.61
N ILE A 22 3.68 -2.57 -1.61
CA ILE A 22 3.37 -3.85 -0.96
C ILE A 22 2.92 -3.71 0.48
N SER A 23 3.31 -2.63 1.17
CA SER A 23 2.74 -2.32 2.47
C SER A 23 2.75 -0.84 2.81
N VAL A 24 1.86 -0.50 3.73
CA VAL A 24 1.69 0.85 4.26
C VAL A 24 1.52 0.72 5.77
N ASN A 25 2.49 1.24 6.52
CA ASN A 25 2.52 1.19 7.98
C ASN A 25 2.37 -0.24 8.56
N GLY A 26 2.97 -1.23 7.90
CA GLY A 26 2.87 -2.65 8.28
C GLY A 26 1.63 -3.38 7.74
N ILE A 27 0.66 -2.66 7.17
CA ILE A 27 -0.51 -3.26 6.52
C ILE A 27 -0.12 -3.71 5.12
N VAL A 28 -0.19 -5.00 4.85
CA VAL A 28 0.13 -5.58 3.54
C VAL A 28 -1.00 -5.34 2.55
N ILE A 29 -0.63 -4.92 1.34
CA ILE A 29 -1.57 -4.67 0.26
C ILE A 29 -1.77 -5.96 -0.53
N ALA A 30 -2.63 -6.83 0.01
CA ALA A 30 -2.99 -8.12 -0.58
C ALA A 30 -4.47 -8.44 -0.35
N GLY A 31 -5.01 -9.40 -1.12
CA GLY A 31 -6.37 -9.90 -0.98
C GLY A 31 -7.41 -8.78 -1.14
N ASN A 32 -8.09 -8.43 -0.06
CA ASN A 32 -9.13 -7.41 -0.01
C ASN A 32 -8.64 -6.05 0.52
N VAL A 33 -7.34 -5.87 0.70
CA VAL A 33 -6.74 -4.58 1.03
C VAL A 33 -6.41 -3.83 -0.27
N GLU A 34 -7.00 -2.66 -0.44
CA GLU A 34 -6.79 -1.76 -1.58
C GLU A 34 -6.13 -0.46 -1.10
N VAL A 35 -5.42 0.22 -2.01
CA VAL A 35 -4.90 1.57 -1.73
C VAL A 35 -5.27 2.56 -2.82
N ILE A 36 -5.56 3.79 -2.41
CA ILE A 36 -5.79 4.91 -3.30
C ILE A 36 -4.64 5.89 -3.14
N LEU A 37 -3.91 6.11 -4.24
CA LEU A 37 -2.87 7.11 -4.34
C LEU A 37 -3.50 8.45 -4.72
N ARG A 38 -3.09 9.52 -4.05
CA ARG A 38 -3.55 10.89 -4.35
C ARG A 38 -2.39 11.84 -4.55
N LEU A 39 -2.54 12.74 -5.51
CA LEU A 39 -1.68 13.91 -5.69
C LEU A 39 -2.54 15.16 -5.59
N ASN A 40 -2.22 16.03 -4.64
CA ASN A 40 -2.97 17.27 -4.36
C ASN A 40 -4.48 17.00 -4.16
N GLY A 41 -4.81 15.90 -3.46
CA GLY A 41 -6.18 15.45 -3.21
C GLY A 41 -6.85 14.67 -4.35
N ARG A 42 -6.29 14.68 -5.57
CA ARG A 42 -6.84 13.96 -6.72
C ARG A 42 -6.40 12.49 -6.72
N PRO A 43 -7.33 11.51 -6.81
CA PRO A 43 -6.98 10.12 -7.03
C PRO A 43 -6.22 9.94 -8.35
N ILE A 44 -5.13 9.20 -8.30
CA ILE A 44 -4.31 8.86 -9.45
C ILE A 44 -3.99 7.36 -9.45
N PRO A 45 -3.77 6.74 -10.63
CA PRO A 45 -3.36 5.35 -10.69
C PRO A 45 -1.95 5.16 -10.14
N GLN A 46 -1.69 4.01 -9.50
CA GLN A 46 -0.37 3.63 -8.97
C GLN A 46 0.72 3.57 -10.04
N THR A 47 0.35 3.39 -11.32
CA THR A 47 1.30 3.43 -12.44
C THR A 47 2.03 4.77 -12.57
N LEU A 48 1.55 5.82 -11.88
CA LEU A 48 2.16 7.15 -11.85
C LEU A 48 3.12 7.36 -10.65
N LEU A 49 3.56 6.32 -9.95
CA LEU A 49 4.56 6.46 -8.87
C LEU A 49 5.87 7.13 -9.32
N ASN A 50 6.22 7.01 -10.60
CA ASN A 50 7.41 7.66 -11.16
C ASN A 50 7.15 9.11 -11.62
N LEU A 51 5.94 9.64 -11.45
CA LEU A 51 5.61 11.02 -11.80
C LEU A 51 6.43 12.00 -10.94
N PRO A 52 7.14 12.98 -11.54
CA PRO A 52 7.83 14.01 -10.79
C PRO A 52 6.87 14.85 -9.95
N ILE A 53 7.30 15.26 -8.76
CA ILE A 53 6.55 16.19 -7.89
C ILE A 53 7.33 17.50 -7.71
N GLN A 54 6.59 18.58 -7.50
CA GLN A 54 7.10 19.92 -7.24
C GLN A 54 7.11 20.23 -5.74
N SER A 55 7.84 21.29 -5.37
CA SER A 55 7.74 21.82 -4.01
C SER A 55 6.30 22.24 -3.71
N ARG A 56 5.80 21.89 -2.52
CA ARG A 56 4.42 22.11 -2.04
C ARG A 56 3.35 21.16 -2.59
N ASP A 57 3.71 20.22 -3.46
CA ASP A 57 2.79 19.12 -3.77
C ASP A 57 2.55 18.26 -2.53
N VAL A 58 1.32 17.76 -2.40
CA VAL A 58 0.90 16.84 -1.34
C VAL A 58 0.63 15.48 -1.94
N VAL A 59 1.42 14.49 -1.53
CA VAL A 59 1.19 13.07 -1.86
C VAL A 59 0.42 12.44 -0.70
N GLY A 60 -0.75 11.88 -1.01
CA GLY A 60 -1.60 11.18 -0.04
C GLY A 60 -1.73 9.70 -0.40
N LEU A 61 -1.88 8.87 0.62
CA LEU A 61 -2.18 7.46 0.47
C LEU A 61 -3.30 7.06 1.42
N GLU A 62 -4.33 6.42 0.90
CA GLU A 62 -5.45 5.89 1.67
C GLU A 62 -5.48 4.38 1.55
N VAL A 63 -5.62 3.67 2.67
CA VAL A 63 -5.72 2.21 2.72
C VAL A 63 -7.17 1.85 3.05
N PHE A 64 -7.73 0.94 2.28
CA PHE A 64 -9.10 0.45 2.44
C PHE A 64 -9.10 -1.05 2.57
N VAL A 65 -9.97 -1.58 3.43
CA VAL A 65 -10.28 -3.01 3.45
C VAL A 65 -11.66 -3.20 2.88
N ARG A 66 -11.74 -3.86 1.73
CA ARG A 66 -13.00 -4.25 1.12
C ARG A 66 -13.54 -5.44 1.87
N VAL A 67 -14.59 -5.23 2.66
CA VAL A 67 -15.36 -6.36 3.22
C VAL A 67 -16.26 -6.89 2.11
N LEU A 68 -15.96 -8.08 1.59
CA LEU A 68 -16.87 -8.79 0.69
C LEU A 68 -18.12 -9.15 1.48
N ARG A 69 -19.18 -8.33 1.39
CA ARG A 69 -20.49 -8.70 1.95
C ARG A 69 -21.05 -9.85 1.12
N GLY A 70 -20.82 -11.07 1.60
CA GLY A 70 -21.22 -12.28 0.91
C GLY A 70 -21.54 -13.46 1.81
N ASN A 71 -21.77 -13.24 3.11
CA ASN A 71 -22.29 -14.19 4.10
C ASN A 71 -22.11 -13.56 5.50
N GLU A 72 -22.95 -13.92 6.46
CA GLU A 72 -22.97 -13.40 7.84
C GLU A 72 -21.71 -13.79 8.63
N TRP A 73 -20.57 -13.18 8.30
CA TRP A 73 -19.27 -13.57 8.84
C TRP A 73 -18.84 -12.51 9.87
N GLY A 74 -18.74 -12.96 11.12
CA GLY A 74 -18.50 -12.12 12.30
C GLY A 74 -17.19 -11.34 12.23
N SER A 75 -17.11 -10.25 13.01
CA SER A 75 -15.96 -9.35 13.14
C SER A 75 -14.61 -10.03 13.36
N ASP A 76 -14.59 -11.28 13.84
CA ASP A 76 -13.39 -12.04 14.18
C ASP A 76 -12.50 -12.37 12.97
N GLN A 77 -13.03 -12.38 11.74
CA GLN A 77 -12.22 -12.66 10.54
C GLN A 77 -11.55 -11.43 9.93
N LEU A 78 -12.03 -10.22 10.25
CA LEU A 78 -11.38 -8.99 9.80
C LEU A 78 -10.07 -8.76 10.55
N SER A 79 -9.98 -9.22 11.80
CA SER A 79 -8.78 -9.14 12.63
C SER A 79 -7.59 -9.83 11.96
N GLY A 80 -7.75 -11.05 11.42
CA GLY A 80 -6.66 -11.78 10.76
C GLY A 80 -6.20 -11.20 9.40
N ILE A 81 -7.02 -10.39 8.73
CA ILE A 81 -6.67 -9.69 7.48
C ILE A 81 -5.92 -8.37 7.77
N LEU A 82 -6.27 -7.72 8.89
CA LEU A 82 -5.69 -6.46 9.36
C LEU A 82 -4.52 -6.65 10.32
N GLU A 83 -4.29 -7.86 10.80
CA GLU A 83 -3.13 -8.23 11.61
C GLU A 83 -1.86 -8.13 10.76
N ASN A 84 -0.82 -7.51 11.34
CA ASN A 84 0.48 -7.26 10.73
C ASN A 84 1.02 -8.53 10.04
N ASN A 85 0.86 -8.62 8.73
CA ASN A 85 1.36 -9.69 7.87
C ASN A 85 2.88 -9.55 7.66
N PHE A 86 3.65 -9.44 8.75
CA PHE A 86 5.11 -9.31 8.73
C PHE A 86 5.78 -10.53 8.07
N GLU A 87 5.25 -11.73 8.30
CA GLU A 87 5.73 -12.97 7.67
C GLU A 87 5.48 -12.98 6.15
N GLU A 88 4.33 -12.46 5.69
CA GLU A 88 4.04 -12.31 4.26
C GLU A 88 4.97 -11.29 3.60
N LEU A 89 5.28 -10.19 4.31
CA LEU A 89 6.27 -9.22 3.85
C LEU A 89 7.67 -9.83 3.73
N GLN A 90 8.10 -10.63 4.71
CA GLN A 90 9.39 -11.32 4.62
C GLN A 90 9.45 -12.25 3.41
N ARG A 91 8.38 -13.03 3.16
CA ARG A 91 8.32 -13.90 1.96
C ARG A 91 8.44 -13.11 0.67
N LEU A 92 7.69 -12.02 0.53
CA LEU A 92 7.76 -11.16 -0.66
C LEU A 92 9.13 -10.49 -0.83
N GLU A 93 9.75 -10.07 0.28
CA GLU A 93 11.10 -9.47 0.27
C GLU A 93 12.20 -10.49 -0.08
N GLU A 94 12.00 -11.79 0.22
CA GLU A 94 12.91 -12.88 -0.12
C GLU A 94 12.77 -13.36 -1.57
N GLU A 95 11.54 -13.46 -2.09
CA GLU A 95 11.27 -13.85 -3.49
C GLU A 95 11.82 -12.82 -4.48
N ASP A 96 11.73 -11.54 -4.14
CA ASP A 96 12.21 -10.43 -4.96
C ASP A 96 13.76 -10.32 -5.02
N GLN A 97 14.48 -11.02 -4.14
CA GLN A 97 15.95 -11.01 -4.08
C GLN A 97 16.64 -12.11 -4.91
N GLN A 98 15.87 -13.04 -5.51
CA GLN A 98 16.39 -14.09 -6.40
C GLN A 98 16.32 -13.70 -7.88
#